data_AF-A0A5C0XNI6-F1
#
_entry.id   AF-A0A5C0XNI6-F1
#
_cell.length_a   1.000
_cell.length_b   1.000
_cell.length_c   1.000
_cell.angle_alpha   90.00
_cell.angle_beta   90.00
_cell.angle_gamma   90.00
#
_symmetry.space_group_name_H-M   'P 1'
#
loop_
_entity.id
_entity.type
_entity.pdbx_description
1 polymer ?
#
loop_
_entity_poly.entity_id
_entity_poly.type
_entity_poly.pdbx_seq_one_letter_code
_entity_poly.pdbx_strand_id
1 'polypeptide(L)'
;MKRQIILGFLVIILALAITLPLASSNPDGLEATMEKVGLEEKIIYTAPLSYGESWIEGVLMGLLGVAMVFGTAYLIGMLIKRV
;
A
#
# COMPACT_ATOMS: atom_id res chain seq x y z
N MET A 1 6.96 -18.47 -17.78
CA MET A 1 6.24 -17.20 -17.55
C MET A 1 5.21 -17.28 -16.43
N LYS A 2 4.10 -18.05 -16.53
CA LYS A 2 3.01 -18.03 -15.53
C LYS A 2 3.45 -18.37 -14.10
N ARG A 3 4.32 -19.38 -13.91
CA ARG A 3 4.83 -19.79 -12.59
C ARG A 3 5.61 -18.69 -11.87
N GLN A 4 6.45 -17.93 -12.59
CA GLN A 4 7.25 -16.86 -11.99
C GLN A 4 6.41 -15.66 -11.58
N ILE A 5 5.35 -15.34 -12.34
CA ILE A 5 4.40 -14.28 -11.96
C ILE A 5 3.67 -14.65 -10.68
N ILE A 6 3.19 -15.90 -10.57
CA ILE A 6 2.52 -16.39 -9.36
C ILE A 6 3.48 -16.36 -8.17
N LEU A 7 4.72 -16.85 -8.34
CA LEU A 7 5.74 -16.81 -7.29
C LEU A 7 6.06 -15.38 -6.84
N GLY A 8 6.21 -14.45 -7.79
CA GLY A 8 6.44 -13.04 -7.48
C GLY A 8 5.29 -12.42 -6.69
N PHE A 9 4.05 -12.70 -7.08
CA PHE A 9 2.87 -12.22 -6.35
C PHE A 9 2.83 -12.78 -4.91
N LEU A 10 3.14 -14.06 -4.74
CA LEU A 10 3.18 -14.72 -3.44
C LEU A 10 4.26 -14.13 -2.53
N VAL A 11 5.44 -13.81 -3.08
CA VAL A 11 6.52 -13.13 -2.35
C VAL A 11 6.10 -11.72 -1.92
N ILE A 12 5.42 -10.97 -2.80
CA ILE A 12 4.94 -9.62 -2.47
C ILE A 12 3.91 -9.67 -1.34
N ILE A 13 2.96 -10.61 -1.37
CA ILE A 13 1.98 -10.80 -0.29
C ILE A 13 2.68 -11.12 1.03
N LEU A 14 3.65 -12.04 0.99
CA LEU A 14 4.38 -12.44 2.19
C LEU A 14 5.19 -11.28 2.78
N ALA A 15 5.85 -10.49 1.92
CA ALA A 15 6.56 -9.30 2.33
C ALA A 15 5.61 -8.27 2.97
N LEU A 16 4.47 -7.98 2.34
CA LEU A 16 3.46 -7.06 2.87
C LEU A 16 2.93 -7.51 4.23
N ALA A 17 2.63 -8.80 4.40
CA ALA A 17 2.13 -9.34 5.66
C ALA A 17 3.12 -9.13 6.83
N ILE A 18 4.43 -9.17 6.55
CA ILE A 18 5.48 -8.96 7.55
C ILE A 18 5.73 -7.47 7.81
N THR A 19 5.71 -6.64 6.76
CA THR A 19 6.08 -5.22 6.89
C THR A 19 4.94 -4.32 7.35
N LEU A 20 3.68 -4.69 7.10
CA LEU A 20 2.51 -3.89 7.50
C LEU A 20 2.45 -3.63 9.02
N PRO A 21 2.64 -4.62 9.91
CA PRO A 21 2.68 -4.38 11.36
C PRO A 21 3.80 -3.41 11.78
N LEU A 22 4.95 -3.45 11.11
CA LEU A 22 6.08 -2.57 11.42
C LEU A 22 5.82 -1.10 11.05
N ALA A 23 4.98 -0.86 10.04
CA ALA A 23 4.60 0.47 9.63
C ALA A 23 3.58 1.12 10.59
N SER A 24 2.77 0.31 11.28
CA SER A 24 1.69 0.81 12.16
C SER A 24 2.15 1.15 13.58
N SER A 25 3.24 0.58 14.07
CA SER A 25 3.65 0.69 15.49
C SER A 25 4.66 1.81 15.77
N ASN A 26 5.13 2.51 14.74
CA ASN A 26 6.11 3.57 14.86
C ASN A 26 5.51 4.89 14.35
N PRO A 27 5.78 6.02 15.04
CA PRO A 27 5.32 7.32 14.57
C PRO A 27 5.85 7.56 13.16
N ASP A 28 4.97 8.06 12.29
CA ASP A 28 5.36 8.28 10.92
C ASP A 28 6.42 9.40 10.84
N GLY A 29 7.07 9.52 9.67
CA GLY A 29 8.14 10.51 9.50
C GLY A 29 7.67 11.96 9.69
N LEU A 30 6.39 12.24 9.47
CA LEU A 30 5.79 13.55 9.61
C LEU A 30 5.48 13.84 11.09
N GLU A 31 4.78 12.94 11.76
CA GLU A 31 4.44 12.97 13.18
C GLU A 31 5.70 13.14 14.03
N ALA A 32 6.73 12.32 13.78
CA ALA A 32 8.01 12.42 14.46
C ALA A 32 8.75 13.74 14.18
N THR A 33 8.52 14.37 13.04
CA THR A 33 9.10 15.68 12.71
C THR A 33 8.32 16.79 13.42
N MET A 34 7.00 16.73 13.43
CA MET A 34 6.12 17.70 14.06
C MET A 34 6.31 17.74 15.57
N GLU A 35 6.44 16.57 16.21
CA GLU A 35 6.77 16.46 17.63
C GLU A 35 8.10 17.18 17.96
N LYS A 36 9.14 16.97 17.13
CA LYS A 36 10.46 17.61 17.31
C LYS A 36 10.41 19.13 17.23
N VAL A 37 9.49 19.69 16.45
CA VAL A 37 9.35 21.14 16.28
C VAL A 37 8.21 21.75 17.11
N GLY A 38 7.57 20.95 17.97
CA GLY A 38 6.48 21.38 18.84
C GLY A 38 5.21 21.78 18.10
N LEU A 39 4.95 21.18 16.94
CA LEU A 39 3.74 21.40 16.15
C LEU A 39 2.73 20.29 16.41
N GLU A 40 1.44 20.67 16.52
CA GLU A 40 0.34 19.72 16.64
C GLU A 40 -0.24 19.37 15.26
N GLU A 41 -0.64 18.11 15.09
CA GLU A 41 -1.35 17.67 13.90
C GLU A 41 -2.77 18.22 13.86
N LYS A 42 -3.08 18.94 12.78
CA LYS A 42 -4.45 19.36 12.47
C LYS A 42 -4.88 18.68 11.17
N ILE A 43 -5.77 17.70 11.29
CA ILE A 43 -6.38 17.04 10.13
C ILE A 43 -7.33 18.02 9.47
N ILE A 44 -6.90 18.61 8.34
CA ILE A 44 -7.70 19.56 7.56
C ILE A 44 -8.65 18.81 6.61
N TYR A 45 -8.24 17.62 6.15
CA TYR A 45 -9.00 16.79 5.24
C TYR A 45 -8.71 15.32 5.50
N THR A 46 -9.77 14.52 5.57
CA THR A 46 -9.68 13.07 5.68
C THR A 46 -10.01 12.46 4.33
N ALA A 47 -9.18 11.52 3.87
CA ALA A 47 -9.46 10.80 2.64
C ALA A 47 -10.83 10.09 2.74
N PRO A 48 -11.62 10.06 1.66
CA PRO A 48 -12.93 9.41 1.67
C PRO A 48 -12.85 7.88 1.81
N LEU A 49 -11.65 7.31 1.61
CA LEU A 49 -11.36 5.90 1.79
C LEU A 49 -10.29 5.77 2.88
N SER A 50 -10.62 5.05 3.95
CA SER A 50 -9.66 4.67 4.99
C SER A 50 -8.79 3.51 4.49
N TYR A 51 -7.51 3.52 4.84
CA TYR A 51 -6.58 2.42 4.58
C TYR A 51 -6.75 1.25 5.57
N GLY A 52 -7.74 1.34 6.46
CA GLY A 52 -8.05 0.36 7.48
C GLY A 52 -7.56 0.78 8.85
N GLU A 53 -8.43 0.65 9.85
CA GLU A 53 -8.07 0.86 11.27
C GLU A 53 -7.56 -0.44 11.91
N SER A 54 -7.83 -1.58 11.26
CA SER A 54 -7.36 -2.90 11.69
C SER A 54 -6.31 -3.48 10.75
N TRP A 55 -5.46 -4.36 11.29
CA TRP A 55 -4.44 -5.07 10.51
C TRP A 55 -5.02 -5.80 9.28
N ILE A 56 -6.18 -6.42 9.42
CA ILE A 56 -6.85 -7.14 8.33
C ILE A 56 -7.28 -6.17 7.23
N GLU A 57 -7.86 -5.03 7.59
CA GLU A 57 -8.24 -4.01 6.61
C GLU A 57 -7.01 -3.45 5.88
N GLY A 58 -5.90 -3.20 6.59
CA GLY A 58 -4.64 -2.79 5.99
C GLY A 58 -4.08 -3.80 4.99
N VAL A 59 -4.15 -5.09 5.30
CA VAL A 59 -3.78 -6.17 4.36
C VAL A 59 -4.69 -6.17 3.14
N LEU A 60 -6.01 -6.04 3.31
CA LEU A 60 -6.97 -6.02 2.21
C LEU A 60 -6.77 -4.79 1.30
N MET A 61 -6.54 -3.61 1.88
CA MET A 61 -6.26 -2.39 1.14
C MET A 61 -4.92 -2.46 0.41
N GLY A 62 -3.90 -3.07 1.03
CA GLY A 62 -2.62 -3.38 0.37
C GLY A 62 -2.79 -4.30 -0.84
N LEU A 63 -3.56 -5.39 -0.68
CA LEU A 63 -3.87 -6.32 -1.78
C LEU A 63 -4.63 -5.63 -2.92
N LEU A 64 -5.62 -4.79 -2.59
CA LEU A 64 -6.36 -4.01 -3.57
C LEU A 64 -5.43 -3.07 -4.34
N GLY A 65 -4.53 -2.37 -3.64
CA GLY A 65 -3.53 -1.50 -4.25
C GLY A 65 -2.62 -2.24 -5.23
N VAL A 66 -2.07 -3.39 -4.82
CA VAL A 66 -1.24 -4.24 -5.70
C VAL A 66 -2.03 -4.71 -6.92
N ALA A 67 -3.27 -5.17 -6.72
CA ALA A 67 -4.13 -5.64 -7.81
C ALA A 67 -4.43 -4.52 -8.81
N MET A 68 -4.71 -3.30 -8.34
CA MET A 68 -4.92 -2.14 -9.21
C MET A 68 -3.68 -1.81 -10.02
N VAL A 69 -2.50 -1.74 -9.40
CA VAL A 69 -1.25 -1.43 -10.12
C VAL A 69 -0.95 -2.48 -11.18
N PHE A 70 -1.03 -3.77 -10.85
CA PHE A 70 -0.83 -4.85 -11.82
C PHE A 70 -1.87 -4.83 -12.94
N GLY A 71 -3.14 -4.61 -12.58
CA GLY A 71 -4.24 -4.51 -13.54
C GLY A 71 -4.03 -3.37 -14.53
N THR A 72 -3.71 -2.17 -14.03
CA THR A 72 -3.45 -0.99 -14.86
C THR A 72 -2.22 -1.20 -15.74
N ALA A 73 -1.11 -1.72 -15.21
CA ALA A 73 0.09 -2.01 -15.99
C ALA A 73 -0.18 -3.03 -17.11
N TYR A 74 -0.95 -4.08 -16.81
CA TYR A 74 -1.36 -5.07 -17.81
C TYR A 74 -2.26 -4.47 -18.89
N LEU A 75 -3.25 -3.65 -18.51
CA LEU A 75 -4.14 -2.96 -19.44
C LEU A 75 -3.36 -2.02 -20.37
N ILE A 76 -2.44 -1.24 -19.82
CA ILE A 76 -1.57 -0.36 -20.62
C ILE A 76 -0.72 -1.18 -21.59
N GLY A 77 -0.06 -2.24 -21.12
CA GLY A 77 0.73 -3.11 -21.98
C GLY A 77 -0.09 -3.78 -23.08
N MET A 78 -1.33 -4.17 -22.79
CA MET A 78 -2.27 -4.72 -23.77
C MET A 78 -2.67 -3.68 -24.82
N LEU A 79 -2.96 -2.44 -24.41
CA LEU A 79 -3.32 -1.36 -25.33
C LEU A 79 -2.15 -0.99 -26.25
N ILE A 80 -0.93 -0.88 -25.71
CA ILE A 80 0.28 -0.58 -26.49
C ILE A 80 0.57 -1.67 -27.51
N LYS A 81 0.41 -2.96 -27.15
CA LYS A 81 0.65 -4.08 -28.07
C LYS A 81 -0.40 -4.16 -29.21
N ARG A 82 -1.55 -3.52 -29.02
CA ARG A 82 -2.69 -3.57 -29.95
C ARG A 82 -2.67 -2.41 -30.96
N VAL A 83 -1.86 -1.38 -30.73
CA VAL A 83 -1.53 -0.29 -31.66
C VAL A 83 -0.29 -0.68 -32.45
#